data_AF-A0AAU2U847-F1
#
_entry.id   AF-A0AAU2U847-F1
#
_cell.length_a   1.000
_cell.length_b   1.000
_cell.length_c   1.000
_cell.angle_alpha   90.00
_cell.angle_beta   90.00
_cell.angle_gamma   90.00
#
_symmetry.space_group_name_H-M   'P 1'
#
loop_
_entity.id
_entity.type
_entity.pdbx_description
1 polymer ?
#
loop_
_entity_poly.entity_id
_entity_poly.type
_entity_poly.pdbx_seq_one_letter_code
_entity_poly.pdbx_strand_id
1 'polypeptide(L)'
;MTTAAAQPPRDRALGRGITTLIPQAATATPAEQAAAVLTAMQSVPVRVGVLQAAAVLLEERVRATEDDAERAAAATTVAMLRSAINRAG
;
A
#
# COMPACT_ATOMS: atom_id res chain seq x y z
N MET A 1 28.02 -3.47 64.43
CA MET A 1 28.08 -2.46 63.36
C MET A 1 27.02 -2.79 62.32
N THR A 2 26.21 -1.79 61.98
CA THR A 2 25.06 -1.67 61.04
C THR A 2 24.71 -2.82 60.08
N THR A 3 23.42 -3.17 60.11
CA THR A 3 22.65 -4.02 59.19
C THR A 3 22.45 -3.37 57.82
N ALA A 4 22.67 -4.11 56.73
CA ALA A 4 22.11 -3.81 55.41
C ALA A 4 21.03 -4.84 55.08
N ALA A 5 19.83 -4.35 54.76
CA ALA A 5 18.63 -5.15 54.54
C ALA A 5 18.81 -6.10 53.35
N ALA A 6 18.41 -7.36 53.53
CA ALA A 6 18.31 -8.35 52.46
C ALA A 6 17.26 -7.88 51.44
N GLN A 7 17.71 -7.54 50.24
CA GLN A 7 16.83 -7.26 49.12
C GLN A 7 16.41 -8.61 48.49
N PRO A 8 15.13 -9.02 48.56
CA PRO A 8 14.71 -10.27 47.96
C PRO A 8 14.92 -10.22 46.44
N PRO A 9 15.36 -11.33 45.82
CA PRO A 9 15.60 -11.37 44.38
C PRO A 9 14.30 -11.04 43.66
N ARG A 10 14.28 -9.91 42.93
CA ARG A 10 13.12 -9.53 42.12
C ARG A 10 12.89 -10.60 41.07
N ASP A 11 11.80 -11.29 41.29
CA ASP A 11 11.20 -12.35 40.52
C ASP A 11 11.32 -12.10 39.01
N ARG A 12 12.25 -12.80 38.36
CA ARG A 12 12.54 -12.73 36.92
C ARG A 12 11.51 -13.51 36.09
N ALA A 13 10.32 -13.77 36.66
CA ALA A 13 9.25 -14.58 36.07
C ALA A 13 8.13 -13.77 35.38
N LEU A 14 8.14 -12.43 35.47
CA LEU A 14 7.11 -11.58 34.82
C LEU A 14 7.34 -11.36 33.31
N GLY A 15 8.49 -11.76 32.77
CA GLY A 15 8.85 -11.55 31.36
C GLY A 15 8.41 -12.65 30.39
N ARG A 16 8.07 -13.86 30.87
CA ARG A 16 7.68 -14.98 29.99
C ARG A 16 6.17 -15.14 29.79
N GLY A 17 5.35 -14.62 30.70
CA GLY A 17 3.88 -14.77 30.65
C GLY A 17 3.16 -13.76 29.77
N ILE A 18 3.70 -12.53 29.64
CA ILE A 18 3.07 -11.45 28.85
C ILE A 18 3.18 -11.67 27.33
N THR A 19 4.26 -12.30 26.85
CA THR A 19 4.39 -12.71 25.44
C THR A 19 3.34 -13.74 25.03
N THR A 20 2.82 -14.53 25.98
CA THR A 20 1.77 -15.54 25.75
C THR A 20 0.36 -14.95 25.84
N LEU A 21 0.20 -13.78 26.50
CA LEU A 21 -1.10 -13.14 26.75
C LEU A 21 -1.44 -12.02 25.77
N ILE A 22 -0.44 -11.48 25.05
CA ILE A 22 -0.66 -10.56 23.95
C ILE A 22 -0.41 -11.36 22.67
N PRO A 23 -1.46 -11.78 21.94
CA PRO A 23 -1.29 -12.29 20.59
C PRO A 23 -0.57 -11.18 19.81
N GLN A 24 0.72 -11.37 19.53
CA GLN A 24 1.35 -10.59 18.49
C GLN A 24 0.69 -11.05 17.21
N ALA A 25 -0.30 -10.28 16.75
CA ALA A 25 -0.90 -10.47 15.44
C ALA A 25 0.27 -10.59 14.47
N ALA A 26 0.41 -11.76 13.86
CA ALA A 26 1.44 -11.98 12.85
C ALA A 26 1.33 -10.81 11.87
N THR A 27 2.42 -10.03 11.74
CA THR A 27 2.45 -8.93 10.79
C THR A 27 2.15 -9.55 9.43
N ALA A 28 0.99 -9.21 8.87
CA ALA A 28 0.55 -9.70 7.58
C ALA A 28 1.71 -9.54 6.60
N THR A 29 2.04 -10.62 5.90
CA THR A 29 3.10 -10.57 4.90
C THR A 29 2.72 -9.52 3.85
N PRO A 30 3.70 -8.88 3.17
CA PRO A 30 3.40 -7.93 2.11
C PRO A 30 2.46 -8.52 1.03
N ALA A 31 2.54 -9.83 0.79
CA ALA A 31 1.65 -10.55 -0.11
C ALA A 31 0.20 -10.62 0.42
N GLU A 32 0.00 -10.93 1.70
CA GLU A 32 -1.32 -10.93 2.34
C GLU A 32 -1.94 -9.53 2.37
N GLN A 33 -1.11 -8.50 2.61
CA GLN A 33 -1.57 -7.11 2.56
C GLN A 33 -1.96 -6.71 1.13
N ALA A 34 -1.18 -7.09 0.11
CA ALA A 34 -1.53 -6.85 -1.29
C ALA A 34 -2.82 -7.59 -1.70
N ALA A 35 -2.99 -8.85 -1.29
CA ALA A 35 -4.19 -9.62 -1.54
C ALA A 35 -5.43 -9.01 -0.85
N ALA A 36 -5.28 -8.52 0.38
CA ALA A 36 -6.34 -7.85 1.11
C ALA A 36 -6.77 -6.55 0.42
N VAL A 37 -5.80 -5.76 -0.06
CA VAL A 37 -6.09 -4.53 -0.83
C VAL A 37 -6.80 -4.88 -2.13
N LEU A 38 -6.33 -5.88 -2.90
CA LEU A 38 -6.97 -6.31 -4.14
C LEU A 38 -8.40 -6.82 -3.90
N THR A 39 -8.62 -7.53 -2.78
CA THR A 39 -9.95 -8.02 -2.40
C THR A 39 -10.89 -6.87 -2.01
N ALA A 40 -10.34 -5.81 -1.42
CA ALA A 40 -11.10 -4.61 -1.05
C ALA A 40 -11.41 -3.69 -2.24
N MET A 41 -10.80 -3.90 -3.41
CA MET A 41 -11.03 -3.06 -4.58
C MET A 41 -12.39 -3.36 -5.22
N GLN A 42 -13.21 -2.32 -5.35
CA GLN A 42 -14.44 -2.38 -6.13
C GLN A 42 -14.17 -1.99 -7.59
N SER A 43 -14.59 -2.85 -8.51
CA SER A 43 -14.55 -2.53 -9.95
C SER A 43 -15.69 -1.58 -10.31
N VAL A 44 -15.34 -0.45 -10.96
CA VAL A 44 -16.32 0.50 -11.49
C VAL A 44 -16.42 0.32 -13.00
N PRO A 45 -17.62 0.05 -13.55
CA PRO A 45 -17.78 -0.04 -15.00
C PRO A 45 -17.59 1.33 -15.64
N VAL A 46 -16.62 1.44 -16.54
CA VAL A 46 -16.34 2.67 -17.30
C VAL A 46 -16.59 2.41 -18.78
N ARG A 47 -17.22 3.37 -19.46
CA ARG A 47 -17.41 3.30 -20.92
C ARG A 47 -16.06 3.47 -21.62
N VAL A 48 -15.76 2.62 -22.61
CA VAL A 48 -14.52 2.69 -23.39
C VAL A 48 -14.30 4.08 -24.00
N GLY A 49 -15.36 4.74 -24.47
CA GLY A 49 -15.28 6.11 -25.00
C GLY A 49 -14.78 7.16 -23.98
N VAL A 50 -15.03 6.96 -22.68
CA VAL A 50 -14.50 7.84 -21.63
C VAL A 50 -12.99 7.63 -21.46
N LEU A 51 -12.53 6.38 -21.51
CA LEU A 51 -11.10 6.06 -21.44
C LEU A 51 -10.35 6.62 -22.67
N GLN A 52 -10.96 6.54 -23.86
CA GLN A 52 -10.42 7.13 -25.08
C GLN A 52 -10.30 8.65 -24.98
N ALA A 53 -11.35 9.32 -24.49
CA ALA A 53 -11.31 10.77 -24.29
C ALA A 53 -10.24 11.20 -23.27
N ALA A 54 -10.12 10.47 -22.16
CA ALA A 54 -9.09 10.71 -21.15
C ALA A 54 -7.67 10.56 -21.72
N ALA A 55 -7.43 9.54 -22.55
CA ALA A 55 -6.14 9.34 -23.21
C ALA A 55 -5.78 10.52 -24.12
N VAL A 56 -6.73 11.05 -24.91
CA VAL A 56 -6.51 12.21 -25.78
C VAL A 56 -6.17 13.46 -24.97
N LEU A 57 -6.89 13.72 -23.87
CA LEU A 57 -6.61 14.88 -23.00
C LEU A 57 -5.24 14.78 -22.33
N LEU A 58 -4.84 13.58 -21.89
CA LEU A 58 -3.52 13.34 -21.30
C LEU A 58 -2.40 13.47 -22.35
N GLU A 59 -2.62 13.05 -23.59
CA GLU A 59 -1.65 13.22 -24.68
C GLU A 59 -1.40 14.71 -24.99
N GLU A 60 -2.44 15.53 -24.95
CA GLU A 60 -2.28 16.98 -25.07
C GLU A 60 -1.50 17.53 -23.87
N ARG A 61 -1.79 17.06 -22.65
CA ARG A 61 -1.05 17.47 -21.45
C ARG A 61 0.44 17.09 -21.52
N VAL A 62 0.78 15.92 -22.07
CA VAL A 62 2.16 15.49 -22.30
C VAL A 62 2.88 16.46 -23.24
N ARG A 63 2.20 16.96 -24.28
CA ARG A 63 2.78 17.91 -25.25
C ARG A 63 2.93 19.31 -24.66
N ALA A 64 1.98 19.73 -23.83
CA ALA A 64 1.89 21.10 -23.33
C ALA A 64 2.64 21.34 -22.02
N THR A 65 2.85 20.32 -21.18
CA THR A 65 3.55 20.51 -19.90
C THR A 65 5.05 20.70 -20.13
N GLU A 66 5.66 21.62 -19.38
CA GLU A 66 7.11 21.83 -19.34
C GLU A 66 7.80 20.95 -18.28
N ASP A 67 7.03 20.43 -17.33
CA ASP A 67 7.53 19.57 -16.26
C ASP A 67 7.75 18.14 -16.79
N ASP A 68 9.02 17.71 -16.79
CA ASP A 68 9.42 16.39 -17.26
C ASP A 68 8.83 15.25 -16.41
N ALA A 69 8.67 15.45 -15.10
CA ALA A 69 8.09 14.45 -14.21
C ALA A 69 6.59 14.30 -14.47
N GLU A 70 5.88 15.43 -14.65
CA GLU A 70 4.47 15.43 -15.04
C GLU A 70 4.30 14.78 -16.42
N ARG A 71 5.17 15.10 -17.37
CA ARG A 71 5.16 14.52 -18.73
C ARG A 71 5.31 13.01 -18.69
N ALA A 72 6.27 12.50 -17.90
CA ALA A 72 6.51 11.07 -17.76
C ALA A 72 5.32 10.35 -17.10
N ALA A 73 4.72 10.94 -16.07
CA ALA A 73 3.55 10.40 -15.40
C ALA A 73 2.33 10.34 -16.34
N ALA A 74 2.08 11.42 -17.08
CA ALA A 74 0.98 11.49 -18.05
C ALA A 74 1.18 10.49 -19.21
N ALA A 75 2.40 10.37 -19.76
CA ALA A 75 2.72 9.40 -20.80
C ALA A 75 2.53 7.94 -20.33
N THR A 76 2.95 7.64 -19.10
CA THR A 76 2.73 6.32 -18.48
C THR A 76 1.24 6.02 -18.34
N THR A 77 0.46 7.01 -17.89
CA THR A 77 -0.99 6.87 -17.75
C THR A 77 -1.67 6.62 -19.10
N VAL A 78 -1.27 7.34 -20.16
CA VAL A 78 -1.76 7.11 -21.53
C VAL A 78 -1.48 5.68 -21.98
N ALA A 79 -0.26 5.16 -21.73
CA ALA A 79 0.09 3.79 -22.08
C ALA A 79 -0.78 2.77 -21.34
N MET A 80 -1.05 2.98 -20.05
CA MET A 80 -1.94 2.15 -19.26
C MET A 80 -3.38 2.17 -19.80
N LEU A 81 -3.91 3.36 -20.13
CA LEU A 81 -5.26 3.51 -20.69
C LEU A 81 -5.39 2.81 -22.04
N ARG A 82 -4.41 2.98 -22.94
CA ARG A 82 -4.40 2.30 -24.25
C ARG A 82 -4.35 0.78 -24.11
N SER A 83 -3.54 0.27 -23.18
CA SER A 83 -3.49 -1.16 -22.84
C SER A 83 -4.83 -1.67 -22.31
N ALA A 84 -5.50 -0.92 -21.44
CA ALA A 84 -6.82 -1.26 -20.91
C ALA A 84 -7.90 -1.28 -22.01
N ILE A 85 -7.90 -0.29 -22.91
CA ILE A 85 -8.82 -0.21 -24.05
C ILE A 85 -8.63 -1.42 -24.98
N ASN A 86 -7.38 -1.77 -25.31
CA ASN A 86 -7.08 -2.91 -26.18
C ASN A 86 -7.47 -4.28 -25.59
N ARG A 87 -7.59 -4.39 -24.26
CA ARG A 87 -8.07 -5.61 -23.59
C ARG A 87 -9.61 -5.69 -23.52
N ALA A 88 -10.28 -4.55 -23.70
CA ALA A 88 -11.74 -4.42 -23.57
C ALA A 88 -12.48 -4.50 -24.91
N GLY A 89 -11.77 -4.35 -26.04
CA GLY A 89 -12.29 -4.56 -27.40
C GLY A 89 -11.82 -5.89 -27.96
#